data_AF-A0A151NFB8-F1
#
_entry.id   AF-A0A151NFB8-F1
#
_cell.length_a   1.000
_cell.length_b   1.000
_cell.length_c   1.000
_cell.angle_alpha   90.00
_cell.angle_beta   90.00
_cell.angle_gamma   90.00
#
_symmetry.space_group_name_H-M   'P 1'
#
loop_
_entity.id
_entity.type
_entity.pdbx_description
1 polymer ?
#
loop_
_entity_poly.entity_id
_entity_poly.type
_entity_poly.pdbx_seq_one_letter_code
_entity_poly.pdbx_strand_id
1 'polypeptide(L)'
;MDQYEKQKLHGFSASQKLRKPVLHPSLYFDAEDVPALRQKSRTSHLHLFRAIRSAVTVMLSNPSYYLPPPKHADFAAKWNEIYGNNLPPLAFYCLLCPEDKAAFDFTLQYMDRMAGYKDWLVENAPGDEVPLGHSLTGLLMILNLDFRFL
;
A
#
# COMPACT_ATOMS: atom_id res chain seq x y z
N MET A 1 1.57 33.04 37.86
CA MET A 1 1.50 31.60 37.54
C MET A 1 0.04 31.22 37.37
N ASP A 2 -0.41 30.93 36.16
CA ASP A 2 -0.78 31.93 35.16
C ASP A 2 -2.15 31.51 34.61
N GLN A 3 -3.05 32.46 34.36
CA GLN A 3 -4.39 32.19 33.80
C GLN A 3 -4.27 31.53 32.40
N TYR A 4 -3.09 31.67 31.79
CA TYR A 4 -2.62 31.03 30.58
C TYR A 4 -2.46 29.50 30.65
N GLU A 5 -2.10 28.93 31.80
CA GLU A 5 -1.96 27.46 31.94
C GLU A 5 -3.32 26.74 31.97
N LYS A 6 -4.34 27.37 32.58
CA LYS A 6 -5.70 26.82 32.61
C LYS A 6 -6.37 26.81 31.23
N GLN A 7 -6.05 27.77 30.36
CA GLN A 7 -6.53 27.79 28.97
C GLN A 7 -5.89 26.69 28.10
N LYS A 8 -4.60 26.39 28.30
CA LYS A 8 -3.92 25.28 27.60
C LYS A 8 -4.51 23.90 27.95
N LEU A 9 -4.86 23.69 29.22
CA LEU A 9 -5.48 22.44 29.68
C LEU A 9 -6.91 22.26 29.15
N HIS A 10 -7.69 23.34 29.06
CA HIS A 10 -9.04 23.28 28.45
C HIS A 10 -9.01 23.11 26.93
N GLY A 11 -7.99 23.66 26.24
CA GLY A 11 -7.81 23.50 24.79
C GLY A 11 -7.41 22.08 24.36
N PHE A 12 -6.68 21.34 25.21
CA PHE A 12 -6.31 19.95 24.92
C PHE A 12 -7.48 18.97 25.10
N SER A 13 -8.41 19.28 26.01
CA SER A 13 -9.57 18.42 26.30
C SER A 13 -10.67 18.52 25.23
N ALA A 14 -10.84 19.69 24.59
CA ALA A 14 -11.93 19.92 23.63
C ALA A 14 -11.70 19.36 22.21
N SER A 15 -10.49 18.87 21.88
CA SER A 15 -10.19 18.29 20.55
C SER A 15 -9.92 16.78 20.55
N GLN A 16 -10.00 16.12 21.70
CA GLN A 16 -10.15 14.66 21.73
C GLN A 16 -11.63 14.32 21.46
N LYS A 17 -12.14 14.68 20.27
CA LYS A 17 -13.21 13.89 19.67
C LYS A 17 -12.70 12.46 19.72
N LEU A 18 -13.37 11.63 20.52
CA LEU A 18 -13.17 10.19 20.62
C LEU A 18 -12.90 9.69 19.20
N ARG A 19 -11.62 9.46 18.85
CA ARG A 19 -11.26 9.02 17.51
C ARG A 19 -11.84 7.63 17.43
N LYS A 20 -12.98 7.48 16.74
CA LYS A 20 -13.51 6.17 16.40
C LYS A 20 -12.35 5.37 15.80
N PRO A 21 -12.18 4.10 16.19
CA PRO A 21 -11.15 3.27 15.58
C PRO A 21 -11.34 3.34 14.06
N VAL A 22 -10.30 3.77 13.34
CA VAL A 22 -10.34 3.81 11.88
C VAL A 22 -10.38 2.36 11.43
N LEU A 23 -11.52 1.95 10.88
CA LEU A 23 -11.65 0.65 10.24
C LEU A 23 -11.00 0.76 8.86
N HIS A 24 -10.03 -0.09 8.62
CA HIS A 24 -9.36 -0.18 7.32
C HIS A 24 -10.12 -1.18 6.44
N PRO A 25 -10.19 -0.96 5.12
CA PRO A 25 -9.68 0.19 4.36
C PRO A 25 -10.49 1.47 4.57
N SER A 26 -9.82 2.64 4.48
CA SER A 26 -10.48 3.95 4.63
C SER A 26 -9.93 5.07 3.71
N LEU A 27 -8.94 4.78 2.87
CA LEU A 27 -8.30 5.80 2.02
C LEU A 27 -9.15 6.17 0.80
N TYR A 28 -9.68 5.16 0.09
CA TYR A 28 -10.47 5.34 -1.14
C TYR A 28 -11.90 4.78 -1.04
N PHE A 29 -12.10 3.83 -0.14
CA PHE A 29 -13.35 3.12 0.10
C PHE A 29 -13.30 2.56 1.52
N ASP A 30 -14.47 2.30 2.08
CA ASP A 30 -14.60 1.72 3.41
C ASP A 30 -14.63 0.18 3.34
N ALA A 31 -14.37 -0.48 4.46
CA ALA A 31 -14.46 -1.95 4.57
C ALA A 31 -15.83 -2.50 4.12
N GLU A 32 -16.90 -1.72 4.32
CA GLU A 32 -18.28 -2.07 3.93
C GLU A 32 -18.48 -2.07 2.40
N ASP A 33 -17.64 -1.37 1.64
CA ASP A 33 -17.71 -1.29 0.18
C ASP A 33 -17.07 -2.49 -0.53
N VAL A 34 -16.23 -3.25 0.17
CA VAL A 34 -15.44 -4.36 -0.41
C VAL A 34 -16.32 -5.41 -1.11
N PRO A 35 -17.45 -5.89 -0.54
CA PRO A 35 -18.34 -6.81 -1.24
C PRO A 35 -18.88 -6.25 -2.56
N ALA A 36 -19.25 -4.96 -2.59
CA ALA A 36 -19.75 -4.31 -3.79
C ALA A 36 -18.65 -4.14 -4.85
N LEU A 37 -17.41 -3.84 -4.45
CA LEU A 37 -16.25 -3.79 -5.34
C LEU A 37 -15.97 -5.16 -5.98
N ARG A 38 -16.03 -6.25 -5.20
CA ARG A 38 -15.92 -7.64 -5.69
C ARG A 38 -17.04 -8.00 -6.66
N GLN A 39 -18.27 -7.56 -6.41
CA GLN A 39 -19.36 -7.77 -7.35
C GLN A 39 -19.15 -7.00 -8.65
N LYS A 40 -18.74 -5.73 -8.57
CA LYS A 40 -18.46 -4.88 -9.74
C LYS A 40 -17.31 -5.45 -10.59
N SER A 41 -16.25 -5.97 -9.97
CA SER A 41 -15.12 -6.60 -10.67
C SER A 41 -15.51 -7.82 -11.50
N ARG A 42 -16.61 -8.50 -11.14
CA ARG A 42 -17.18 -9.65 -11.86
C ARG A 42 -18.30 -9.27 -12.83
N THR A 43 -18.73 -8.01 -12.84
CA THR A 43 -19.87 -7.53 -13.63
C THR A 43 -19.50 -6.30 -14.44
N SER A 44 -19.93 -5.10 -14.04
CA SER A 44 -19.79 -3.85 -14.78
C SER A 44 -18.34 -3.42 -15.02
N HIS A 45 -17.41 -3.82 -14.15
CA HIS A 45 -15.99 -3.44 -14.20
C HIS A 45 -15.09 -4.62 -14.59
N LEU A 46 -15.65 -5.68 -15.20
CA LEU A 46 -14.92 -6.88 -15.59
C LEU A 46 -13.69 -6.59 -16.47
N HIS A 47 -13.77 -5.60 -17.35
CA HIS A 47 -12.66 -5.22 -18.23
C HIS A 47 -11.46 -4.65 -17.44
N LEU A 48 -11.71 -3.81 -16.43
CA LEU A 48 -10.65 -3.28 -15.54
C LEU A 48 -10.06 -4.40 -14.70
N PHE A 49 -10.91 -5.28 -14.15
CA PHE A 49 -10.46 -6.42 -13.38
C PHE A 49 -9.55 -7.35 -14.20
N ARG A 50 -9.88 -7.59 -15.48
CA ARG A 50 -9.02 -8.38 -16.38
C ARG A 50 -7.64 -7.75 -16.57
N ALA A 51 -7.54 -6.43 -16.68
CA ALA A 51 -6.27 -5.74 -16.80
C ALA A 51 -5.42 -5.90 -15.52
N ILE A 52 -6.03 -5.70 -14.35
CA ILE A 52 -5.39 -5.90 -13.04
C ILE A 52 -4.91 -7.35 -12.91
N ARG A 53 -5.78 -8.32 -13.15
CA ARG A 53 -5.45 -9.75 -13.09
C ARG A 53 -4.32 -10.11 -14.06
N SER A 54 -4.31 -9.55 -15.27
CA SER A 54 -3.25 -9.79 -16.24
C SER A 54 -1.91 -9.25 -15.72
N ALA A 55 -1.89 -8.06 -15.13
CA ALA A 55 -0.67 -7.49 -14.54
C ALA A 55 -0.15 -8.39 -13.41
N VAL A 56 -1.01 -8.83 -12.49
CA VAL A 56 -0.62 -9.75 -11.40
C VAL A 56 -0.13 -11.10 -11.94
N THR A 57 -0.78 -11.65 -12.96
CA THR A 57 -0.35 -12.91 -13.58
C THR A 57 1.07 -12.78 -14.16
N VAL A 58 1.37 -11.66 -14.82
CA VAL A 58 2.71 -11.37 -15.34
C VAL A 58 3.73 -11.24 -14.20
N MET A 59 3.37 -10.56 -13.11
CA MET A 59 4.23 -10.41 -11.93
C MET A 59 4.56 -11.74 -11.28
N LEU A 60 3.56 -12.59 -11.06
CA LEU A 60 3.72 -13.94 -10.50
C LEU A 60 4.52 -14.87 -11.41
N SER A 61 4.44 -14.68 -12.72
CA SER A 61 5.19 -15.49 -13.70
C SER A 61 6.67 -15.11 -13.80
N ASN A 62 7.05 -13.91 -13.35
CA ASN A 62 8.44 -13.43 -13.38
C ASN A 62 8.85 -12.76 -12.05
N PRO A 63 8.85 -13.50 -10.92
CA PRO A 63 9.07 -12.94 -9.60
C PRO A 63 10.46 -12.29 -9.46
N SER A 64 11.47 -12.79 -10.16
CA SER A 64 12.83 -12.23 -10.12
C SER A 64 12.92 -10.81 -10.67
N TYR A 65 12.02 -10.42 -11.58
CA TYR A 65 12.00 -9.09 -12.15
C TYR A 65 11.10 -8.13 -11.37
N TYR A 66 9.96 -8.62 -10.88
CA TYR A 66 8.94 -7.78 -10.26
C TYR A 66 9.08 -7.64 -8.74
N LEU A 67 9.71 -8.59 -8.06
CA LEU A 67 9.99 -8.43 -6.63
C LEU A 67 11.17 -7.48 -6.42
N PRO A 68 11.10 -6.60 -5.41
CA PRO A 68 12.22 -5.77 -4.99
C PRO A 68 13.46 -6.65 -4.70
N PRO A 69 14.68 -6.27 -5.10
CA PRO A 69 15.87 -7.08 -4.89
C PRO A 69 16.17 -7.31 -3.40
N PRO A 70 16.61 -8.51 -2.96
CA PRO A 70 16.87 -8.74 -1.52
C PRO A 70 17.92 -7.80 -0.90
N LYS A 71 18.87 -7.30 -1.71
CA LYS A 71 19.89 -6.35 -1.27
C LYS A 71 19.47 -4.93 -1.60
N HIS A 72 19.55 -4.04 -0.61
CA HIS A 72 19.25 -2.61 -0.79
C HIS A 72 20.11 -1.96 -1.90
N ALA A 73 21.39 -2.32 -2.01
CA ALA A 73 22.26 -1.79 -3.07
C ALA A 73 21.72 -2.11 -4.48
N ASP A 74 21.20 -3.32 -4.70
CA ASP A 74 20.61 -3.70 -5.99
C ASP A 74 19.28 -2.97 -6.26
N PHE A 75 18.52 -2.68 -5.19
CA PHE A 75 17.29 -1.91 -5.24
C PHE A 75 17.56 -0.42 -5.57
N ALA A 76 18.57 0.19 -4.95
CA ALA A 76 18.89 1.61 -5.09
C ALA A 76 19.80 1.93 -6.29
N ALA A 77 20.43 0.93 -6.90
CA ALA A 77 21.32 1.09 -8.06
C ALA A 77 20.62 1.60 -9.33
N LYS A 78 19.29 1.44 -9.44
CA LYS A 78 18.49 1.82 -10.61
C LYS A 78 17.26 2.62 -10.16
N TRP A 79 16.66 3.33 -11.11
CA TRP A 79 15.38 3.99 -10.87
C TRP A 79 14.34 2.95 -10.43
N ASN A 80 13.83 3.10 -9.21
CA ASN A 80 13.14 2.04 -8.47
C ASN A 80 11.62 2.28 -8.36
N GLU A 81 11.07 3.27 -9.08
CA GLU A 81 9.64 3.64 -9.05
C GLU A 81 8.70 2.46 -9.35
N ILE A 82 9.18 1.51 -10.18
CA ILE A 82 8.43 0.31 -10.56
C ILE A 82 7.95 -0.44 -9.32
N TYR A 83 8.75 -0.41 -8.24
CA TYR A 83 8.42 -1.16 -7.05
C TYR A 83 7.26 -0.52 -6.27
N GLY A 84 7.19 0.81 -6.25
CA GLY A 84 6.04 1.53 -5.70
C GLY A 84 4.79 1.42 -6.58
N ASN A 85 4.95 1.48 -7.90
CA ASN A 85 3.84 1.50 -8.85
C ASN A 85 3.10 0.17 -8.98
N ASN A 86 3.81 -0.95 -8.81
CA ASN A 86 3.21 -2.29 -8.93
C ASN A 86 2.47 -2.74 -7.65
N LEU A 87 2.72 -2.09 -6.51
CA LEU A 87 2.08 -2.44 -5.24
C LEU A 87 0.57 -2.19 -5.24
N PRO A 88 0.04 -1.02 -5.64
CA PRO A 88 -1.41 -0.79 -5.67
C PRO A 88 -2.22 -1.82 -6.47
N PRO A 89 -1.86 -2.21 -7.72
CA PRO A 89 -2.63 -3.22 -8.44
C PRO A 89 -2.52 -4.62 -7.81
N LEU A 90 -1.38 -4.99 -7.20
CA LEU A 90 -1.25 -6.24 -6.43
C LEU A 90 -2.18 -6.23 -5.21
N ALA A 91 -2.12 -5.16 -4.42
CA ALA A 91 -2.94 -4.93 -3.23
C ALA A 91 -4.43 -5.07 -3.55
N PHE A 92 -4.85 -4.37 -4.60
CA PHE A 92 -6.24 -4.34 -5.01
C PHE A 92 -6.69 -5.68 -5.59
N TYR A 93 -5.82 -6.39 -6.30
CA TYR A 93 -6.12 -7.76 -6.74
C TYR A 93 -6.35 -8.70 -5.56
N CYS A 94 -5.48 -8.71 -4.55
CA CYS A 94 -5.66 -9.55 -3.36
C CYS A 94 -6.96 -9.22 -2.61
N LEU A 95 -7.34 -7.93 -2.53
CA LEU A 95 -8.64 -7.54 -1.98
C LEU A 95 -9.81 -8.09 -2.81
N LEU A 96 -9.72 -8.10 -4.14
CA LEU A 96 -10.78 -8.59 -5.03
C LEU A 96 -10.86 -10.12 -5.11
N CYS A 97 -9.74 -10.81 -4.90
CA CYS A 97 -9.56 -12.26 -5.00
C CYS A 97 -8.83 -12.83 -3.77
N PRO A 98 -9.45 -12.78 -2.56
CA PRO A 98 -8.83 -13.25 -1.32
C PRO A 98 -8.51 -14.76 -1.32
N GLU A 99 -9.13 -15.52 -2.24
CA GLU A 99 -8.86 -16.95 -2.43
C GLU A 99 -7.48 -17.25 -3.06
N ASP A 100 -6.84 -16.27 -3.71
CA ASP A 100 -5.56 -16.44 -4.40
C ASP A 100 -4.37 -16.29 -3.44
N LYS A 101 -4.06 -17.38 -2.73
CA LYS A 101 -2.95 -17.43 -1.77
C LYS A 101 -1.59 -17.12 -2.39
N ALA A 102 -1.37 -17.48 -3.66
CA ALA A 102 -0.08 -17.24 -4.31
C ALA A 102 0.15 -15.74 -4.53
N ALA A 103 -0.88 -15.00 -4.94
CA ALA A 103 -0.82 -13.54 -5.05
C ALA A 103 -0.64 -12.88 -3.68
N PHE A 104 -1.30 -13.39 -2.64
CA PHE A 104 -1.14 -12.90 -1.28
C PHE A 104 0.28 -13.10 -0.74
N ASP A 105 0.83 -14.32 -0.82
CA ASP A 105 2.19 -14.63 -0.37
C ASP A 105 3.24 -13.81 -1.12
N PHE A 106 3.03 -13.62 -2.42
CA PHE A 106 3.87 -12.73 -3.24
C PHE A 106 3.82 -11.28 -2.74
N THR A 107 2.63 -10.77 -2.42
CA THR A 107 2.43 -9.40 -1.92
C THR A 107 3.08 -9.23 -0.54
N LEU A 108 2.93 -10.20 0.37
CA LEU A 108 3.60 -10.18 1.67
C LEU A 108 5.12 -10.14 1.52
N GLN A 109 5.68 -11.04 0.71
CA GLN A 109 7.12 -11.04 0.45
C GLN A 109 7.60 -9.71 -0.15
N TYR A 110 6.80 -9.10 -1.03
CA TYR A 110 7.10 -7.79 -1.59
C TYR A 110 7.18 -6.72 -0.50
N MET A 111 6.18 -6.67 0.39
CA MET A 111 6.14 -5.72 1.50
C MET A 111 7.31 -5.92 2.46
N ASP A 112 7.62 -7.17 2.81
CA ASP A 112 8.74 -7.50 3.70
C ASP A 112 10.06 -6.98 3.15
N ARG A 113 10.30 -7.13 1.83
CA ARG A 113 11.51 -6.59 1.19
C ARG A 113 11.54 -5.06 1.25
N MET A 114 10.43 -4.41 0.89
CA MET A 114 10.34 -2.95 0.92
C MET A 114 10.53 -2.39 2.33
N ALA A 115 9.92 -2.99 3.35
CA ALA A 115 10.02 -2.58 4.74
C ALA A 115 11.41 -2.88 5.34
N GLY A 116 12.14 -3.86 4.81
CA GLY A 116 13.49 -4.22 5.23
C GLY A 116 14.59 -3.28 4.73
N TYR A 117 14.30 -2.40 3.78
CA TYR A 117 15.29 -1.43 3.29
C TYR A 117 15.53 -0.28 4.27
N LYS A 118 16.75 0.24 4.27
CA LYS A 118 17.13 1.41 5.07
C LYS A 118 16.38 2.68 4.62
N ASP A 119 16.27 2.86 3.32
CA ASP A 119 15.59 3.97 2.65
C ASP A 119 15.14 3.52 1.25
N TRP A 120 14.28 4.30 0.59
CA TRP A 120 13.80 4.02 -0.76
C TRP A 120 14.39 4.94 -1.84
N LEU A 121 15.51 5.60 -1.54
CA LEU A 121 16.15 6.53 -2.46
C LEU A 121 16.95 5.79 -3.54
N VAL A 122 17.26 6.49 -4.62
CA VAL A 122 18.09 5.98 -5.71
C VAL A 122 19.50 6.56 -5.57
N GLU A 123 20.53 5.71 -5.61
CA GLU A 123 21.93 6.12 -5.38
C GLU A 123 22.42 7.13 -6.42
N ASN A 124 21.98 6.97 -7.66
CA ASN A 124 22.40 7.82 -8.79
C ASN A 124 21.66 9.16 -8.87
N ALA A 125 20.71 9.42 -7.97
CA ALA A 125 19.94 10.67 -7.90
C ALA A 125 19.78 11.12 -6.44
N PRO A 126 20.89 11.44 -5.73
CA PRO A 126 20.81 11.84 -4.33
C PRO A 126 20.02 13.16 -4.20
N GLY A 127 18.93 13.12 -3.44
CA GLY A 127 18.03 14.26 -3.21
C GLY A 127 16.81 14.34 -4.14
N ASP A 128 16.65 13.39 -5.07
CA ASP A 128 15.39 13.21 -5.78
C ASP A 128 14.46 12.31 -4.94
N GLU A 129 13.39 12.91 -4.44
CA GLU A 129 12.40 12.26 -3.57
C GLU A 129 11.26 11.59 -4.36
N VAL A 130 11.24 11.69 -5.70
CA VAL A 130 10.21 11.03 -6.53
C VAL A 130 10.16 9.51 -6.29
N PRO A 131 11.29 8.76 -6.27
CA PRO A 131 11.27 7.32 -6.04
C PRO A 131 10.76 6.95 -4.63
N LEU A 132 11.10 7.78 -3.63
CA LEU A 132 10.55 7.67 -2.29
C LEU A 132 9.03 7.87 -2.30
N GLY A 133 8.53 8.88 -3.02
CA GLY A 133 7.11 9.17 -3.17
C GLY A 133 6.34 7.98 -3.74
N HIS A 134 6.81 7.39 -4.84
CA HIS A 134 6.19 6.20 -5.44
C HIS A 134 6.17 5.01 -4.46
N SER A 135 7.29 4.75 -3.81
CA SER A 135 7.42 3.65 -2.83
C SER A 135 6.48 3.85 -1.63
N LEU A 136 6.42 5.07 -1.10
CA LEU A 136 5.57 5.42 0.03
C LEU A 136 4.08 5.32 -0.32
N THR A 137 3.64 5.87 -1.46
CA THR A 137 2.25 5.78 -1.89
C THR A 137 1.82 4.32 -2.09
N GLY A 138 2.68 3.49 -2.69
CA GLY A 138 2.41 2.07 -2.88
C GLY A 138 2.23 1.32 -1.56
N LEU A 139 3.13 1.55 -0.59
CA LEU A 139 3.05 0.90 0.72
C LEU A 139 1.88 1.40 1.58
N LEU A 140 1.61 2.70 1.58
CA LEU A 140 0.47 3.27 2.30
C LEU A 140 -0.85 2.67 1.80
N MET A 141 -0.97 2.44 0.49
CA MET A 141 -2.15 1.80 -0.07
C MET A 141 -2.35 0.39 0.52
N ILE A 142 -1.29 -0.41 0.60
CA ILE A 142 -1.40 -1.78 1.13
C ILE A 142 -1.61 -1.79 2.64
N LEU A 143 -0.89 -0.97 3.40
CA LEU A 143 -1.07 -0.87 4.85
C LEU A 143 -2.48 -0.39 5.21
N ASN A 144 -3.11 0.39 4.33
CA ASN A 144 -4.50 0.75 4.47
C ASN A 144 -5.46 -0.41 4.15
N LEU A 145 -5.06 -1.44 3.40
CA LEU A 145 -5.91 -2.63 3.30
C LEU A 145 -5.77 -3.43 4.61
N ASP A 146 -6.86 -3.58 5.37
CA ASP A 146 -6.81 -4.41 6.58
C ASP A 146 -6.37 -5.83 6.18
N PHE A 147 -5.28 -6.32 6.79
CA PHE A 147 -4.76 -7.67 6.57
C PHE A 147 -5.79 -8.78 6.85
N ARG A 148 -6.92 -8.49 7.49
CA ARG A 148 -8.06 -9.43 7.59
C ARG A 148 -8.78 -9.68 6.26
N PHE A 149 -8.63 -8.79 5.27
CA PHE A 149 -9.20 -8.93 3.94
C PHE A 149 -8.24 -9.54 2.92
N LEU A 150 -6.97 -9.71 3.32
CA LEU A 150 -5.90 -10.33 2.54
C LEU A 150 -5.63 -11.75 3.10
#